data_AF-A0A0A1Q1V4-F1
#
_entry.id   AF-A0A0A1Q1V4-F1
#
_cell.length_a   1.000
_cell.length_b   1.000
_cell.length_c   1.000
_cell.angle_alpha   90.00
_cell.angle_beta   90.00
_cell.angle_gamma   90.00
#
_symmetry.space_group_name_H-M   'P 1'
#
loop_
_entity.id
_entity.type
_entity.pdbx_description
1 polymer ?
#
loop_
_entity_poly.entity_id
_entity_poly.type
_entity_poly.pdbx_seq_one_letter_code
_entity_poly.pdbx_strand_id
1 'polypeptide(L)'
;MSREPDPIFAGSAAMPAPPRRAVLVIDDDVDFAASLAGLIQLDGYEVAIAHDAEAALAGLARHQPAVALVDVRLGRGDGIELVRRLRRQDPDLVCVTVTAYASIDTAVKALQAGAYDYLCKPFHSEDLLATLGRCFERIALYAQNRRAAERLEQIQRMEAIGQLTSGVAHDFNNVLAVLYGNLRLLEEKVVAEPALAELVADALDAARAGTEMTERLLAFGRVQADNSAVTDLRQHLPPLMRMLRRTLGDPIAVSLSVDADLAPVDINRTQFETSLINLAINARDAMPDGGNLTFDVRNLAVSASEVLAPPDLMPGRYVRVAVTDTGHGMAPAVRRRALEPFFTTKAPGHGSGLGLAMVDSFVRLSGGRLDIDSAPGSGTTVSLYLPPAATGVTEASGGANM
;
A
#
# COMPACT_ATOMS: atom_id res chain seq x y z
N MET A 1 -39.92 -3.58 24.06
CA MET A 1 -38.49 -3.28 24.20
C MET A 1 -37.71 -4.56 23.92
N SER A 2 -37.46 -4.82 22.64
CA SER A 2 -36.60 -5.92 22.19
C SER A 2 -35.61 -5.26 21.23
N ARG A 3 -34.36 -5.10 21.66
CA ARG A 3 -33.27 -4.60 20.81
C ARG A 3 -32.70 -5.80 20.07
N GLU A 4 -32.88 -5.83 18.75
CA GLU A 4 -32.02 -6.63 17.87
C GLU A 4 -30.60 -6.05 17.88
N PRO A 5 -29.55 -6.88 17.81
CA PRO A 5 -28.19 -6.40 17.71
C PRO A 5 -27.90 -5.91 16.28
N ASP A 6 -27.29 -4.72 16.17
CA ASP A 6 -26.82 -4.12 14.92
C ASP A 6 -25.77 -5.01 14.21
N PRO A 7 -25.79 -5.10 12.87
CA PRO A 7 -24.84 -5.90 12.11
C PRO A 7 -23.52 -5.12 11.96
N ILE A 8 -22.59 -5.34 12.88
CA ILE A 8 -21.22 -4.83 12.74
C ILE A 8 -20.43 -5.79 11.84
N PHE A 9 -19.79 -5.24 10.80
CA PHE A 9 -18.89 -5.89 9.82
C PHE A 9 -19.55 -6.65 8.66
N ALA A 10 -19.97 -5.90 7.63
CA ALA A 10 -20.08 -6.40 6.26
C ALA A 10 -19.31 -5.51 5.28
N GLY A 11 -18.05 -5.18 5.61
CA GLY A 11 -17.10 -4.63 4.64
C GLY A 11 -16.56 -5.79 3.81
N SER A 12 -17.06 -5.95 2.58
CA SER A 12 -16.53 -6.91 1.61
C SER A 12 -15.13 -6.47 1.19
N ALA A 13 -14.13 -6.83 2.00
CA ALA A 13 -12.75 -6.86 1.56
C ALA A 13 -12.69 -7.87 0.40
N ALA A 14 -12.44 -7.38 -0.81
CA ALA A 14 -12.20 -8.25 -1.96
C ALA A 14 -11.23 -9.35 -1.53
N MET A 15 -11.71 -10.59 -1.53
CA MET A 15 -10.92 -11.72 -1.07
C MET A 15 -9.62 -11.76 -1.89
N PRO A 16 -8.45 -11.84 -1.24
CA PRO A 16 -7.19 -11.84 -1.95
C PRO A 16 -7.18 -12.98 -2.98
N ALA A 17 -6.52 -12.73 -4.12
CA ALA A 17 -6.27 -13.78 -5.10
C ALA A 17 -5.71 -15.01 -4.35
N PRO A 18 -6.31 -16.19 -4.53
CA PRO A 18 -5.95 -17.35 -3.74
C PRO A 18 -4.46 -17.66 -3.93
N PRO A 19 -3.76 -18.08 -2.85
CA PRO A 19 -2.37 -18.48 -2.97
C PRO A 19 -2.23 -19.51 -4.09
N ARG A 20 -1.14 -19.41 -4.85
CA ARG A 20 -0.85 -20.30 -5.96
C ARG A 20 -0.94 -21.73 -5.44
N ARG A 21 -1.89 -22.50 -6.00
CA ARG A 21 -2.30 -23.81 -5.49
C ARG A 21 -1.30 -24.90 -5.90
N ALA A 22 -0.02 -24.69 -5.59
CA ALA A 22 1.07 -25.55 -6.02
C ALA A 22 1.41 -26.61 -4.95
N VAL A 23 1.44 -27.87 -5.36
CA VAL A 23 1.70 -29.04 -4.52
C VAL A 23 2.89 -29.82 -5.09
N LEU A 24 3.81 -30.24 -4.23
CA LEU A 24 4.91 -31.14 -4.58
C LEU A 24 4.64 -32.54 -4.01
N VAL A 25 4.47 -33.53 -4.87
CA VAL A 25 4.30 -34.93 -4.50
C VAL A 25 5.66 -35.61 -4.49
N ILE A 26 6.03 -36.24 -3.38
CA ILE A 26 7.32 -36.90 -3.18
C ILE A 26 7.07 -38.35 -2.80
N ASP A 27 7.30 -39.26 -3.75
CA ASP A 27 7.01 -40.69 -3.60
C ASP A 27 7.87 -41.49 -4.60
N ASP A 28 8.53 -42.56 -4.13
CA ASP A 28 9.41 -43.39 -4.97
C ASP A 28 8.63 -44.35 -5.86
N ASP A 29 7.35 -44.59 -5.57
CA ASP A 29 6.44 -45.30 -6.45
C ASP A 29 5.93 -44.37 -7.56
N VAL A 30 6.48 -44.56 -8.76
CA VAL A 30 6.19 -43.72 -9.94
C VAL A 30 4.72 -43.76 -10.35
N ASP A 31 4.11 -44.96 -10.31
CA ASP A 31 2.73 -45.15 -10.75
C ASP A 31 1.74 -44.55 -9.75
N PHE A 32 2.03 -44.71 -8.46
CA PHE A 32 1.25 -44.10 -7.39
C PHE A 32 1.37 -42.57 -7.41
N ALA A 33 2.59 -42.03 -7.53
CA ALA A 33 2.83 -40.60 -7.60
C ALA A 33 2.11 -39.94 -8.78
N ALA A 34 2.15 -40.58 -9.96
CA ALA A 34 1.46 -40.09 -11.16
C ALA A 34 -0.07 -40.11 -10.99
N SER A 35 -0.61 -41.17 -10.40
CA SER A 35 -2.04 -41.29 -10.10
C SER A 35 -2.50 -40.21 -9.10
N LEU A 36 -1.72 -39.99 -8.05
CA LEU A 36 -1.98 -38.97 -7.04
C LEU A 36 -1.93 -37.55 -7.64
N ALA A 37 -0.91 -37.28 -8.47
CA ALA A 37 -0.78 -36.00 -9.16
C ALA A 37 -1.96 -35.74 -10.11
N GLY A 38 -2.41 -36.73 -10.87
CA GLY A 38 -3.57 -36.59 -11.75
C GLY A 38 -4.86 -36.25 -10.98
N LEU A 39 -5.07 -36.88 -9.83
CA LEU A 39 -6.21 -36.57 -8.96
C LEU A 39 -6.15 -35.13 -8.41
N ILE A 40 -4.99 -34.70 -7.94
CA ILE A 40 -4.79 -33.36 -7.39
C ILE A 40 -4.93 -32.30 -8.49
N GLN A 41 -4.43 -32.57 -9.70
CA GLN A 41 -4.56 -31.68 -10.86
C GLN A 41 -6.02 -31.51 -11.29
N LEU A 42 -6.85 -32.56 -11.21
CA LEU A 42 -8.29 -32.48 -11.52
C LEU A 42 -9.03 -31.48 -10.61
N ASP A 43 -8.56 -31.27 -9.38
CA ASP A 43 -9.13 -30.29 -8.44
C ASP A 43 -8.52 -28.88 -8.58
N GLY A 44 -7.72 -28.65 -9.64
CA GLY A 44 -7.22 -27.32 -10.01
C GLY A 44 -5.92 -26.91 -9.32
N TYR A 45 -5.18 -27.84 -8.72
CA TYR A 45 -3.86 -27.60 -8.16
C TYR A 45 -2.76 -27.76 -9.23
N GLU A 46 -1.73 -26.91 -9.18
CA GLU A 46 -0.48 -27.12 -9.92
C GLU A 46 0.31 -28.21 -9.18
N VAL A 47 0.81 -29.24 -9.88
CA VAL A 47 1.51 -30.36 -9.22
C VAL A 47 2.87 -30.60 -9.86
N ALA A 48 3.89 -30.71 -9.01
CA ALA A 48 5.20 -31.24 -9.36
C ALA A 48 5.42 -32.59 -8.67
N ILE A 49 6.20 -33.48 -9.29
CA ILE A 49 6.50 -34.81 -8.74
C ILE A 49 8.02 -34.94 -8.54
N ALA A 50 8.42 -35.57 -7.45
CA ALA A 50 9.79 -36.01 -7.20
C ALA A 50 9.79 -37.45 -6.67
N HIS A 51 10.78 -38.24 -7.09
CA HIS A 51 10.89 -39.66 -6.72
C HIS A 51 11.99 -39.94 -5.70
N ASP A 52 12.74 -38.91 -5.31
CA ASP A 52 13.80 -39.01 -4.31
C ASP A 52 14.01 -37.66 -3.62
N ALA A 53 14.84 -37.66 -2.56
CA ALA A 53 15.11 -36.48 -1.76
C ALA A 53 15.84 -35.36 -2.51
N GLU A 54 16.68 -35.68 -3.50
CA GLU A 54 17.45 -34.69 -4.26
C GLU A 54 16.54 -33.96 -5.27
N ALA A 55 15.74 -34.75 -6.00
CA ALA A 55 14.69 -34.25 -6.88
C ALA A 55 13.66 -33.41 -6.11
N ALA A 56 13.30 -33.80 -4.89
CA ALA A 56 12.39 -33.04 -4.03
C ALA A 56 12.93 -31.65 -3.68
N LEU A 57 14.19 -31.56 -3.26
CA LEU A 57 14.82 -30.28 -2.92
C LEU A 57 15.01 -29.39 -4.16
N ALA A 58 15.38 -29.98 -5.29
CA ALA A 58 15.44 -29.27 -6.57
C ALA A 58 14.05 -28.82 -7.05
N GLY A 59 13.01 -29.60 -6.75
CA GLY A 59 11.61 -29.29 -7.04
C GLY A 59 11.09 -28.13 -6.18
N LEU A 60 11.42 -28.11 -4.89
CA LEU A 60 11.10 -27.01 -3.97
C LEU A 60 11.63 -25.67 -4.51
N ALA A 61 12.91 -25.63 -4.90
CA ALA A 61 13.53 -24.41 -5.40
C ALA A 61 12.96 -23.94 -6.76
N ARG A 62 12.62 -24.88 -7.65
CA ARG A 62 12.14 -24.57 -9.02
C ARG A 62 10.67 -24.18 -9.06
N HIS A 63 9.83 -24.87 -8.31
CA HIS A 63 8.38 -24.75 -8.43
C HIS A 63 7.74 -23.97 -7.28
N GLN A 64 8.49 -23.70 -6.20
CA GLN A 64 8.01 -22.99 -5.00
C GLN A 64 6.61 -23.46 -4.56
N PRO A 65 6.43 -24.77 -4.34
CA PRO A 65 5.17 -25.33 -3.87
C PRO A 65 4.79 -24.77 -2.50
N ALA A 66 3.50 -24.60 -2.26
CA ALA A 66 2.99 -24.18 -0.96
C ALA A 66 2.78 -25.39 -0.01
N VAL A 67 2.54 -26.57 -0.60
CA VAL A 67 2.34 -27.84 0.12
C VAL A 67 3.23 -28.92 -0.46
N ALA A 68 3.82 -29.77 0.39
CA ALA A 68 4.55 -30.96 -0.02
C ALA A 68 3.90 -32.22 0.58
N LEU A 69 3.54 -33.19 -0.25
CA LEU A 69 3.12 -34.53 0.16
C LEU A 69 4.35 -35.45 0.14
N VAL A 70 4.71 -36.02 1.28
CA VAL A 70 5.98 -36.75 1.45
C VAL A 70 5.72 -38.18 1.88
N ASP A 71 6.02 -39.17 1.04
CA ASP A 71 6.02 -40.56 1.49
C ASP A 71 7.08 -40.75 2.59
N VAL A 72 6.68 -41.38 3.69
CA VAL A 72 7.57 -41.73 4.80
C VAL A 72 8.64 -42.73 4.36
N ARG A 73 8.30 -43.66 3.45
CA ARG A 73 9.27 -44.58 2.86
C ARG A 73 9.65 -44.08 1.48
N LEU A 74 10.85 -43.55 1.33
CA LEU A 74 11.33 -43.02 0.05
C LEU A 74 12.53 -43.85 -0.43
N GLY A 75 12.27 -45.09 -0.86
CA GLY A 75 13.29 -46.05 -1.27
C GLY A 75 14.35 -46.32 -0.18
N ARG A 76 15.57 -45.79 -0.38
CA ARG A 76 16.69 -45.88 0.57
C ARG A 76 16.72 -44.72 1.59
N GLY A 77 15.86 -43.72 1.46
CA GLY A 77 15.80 -42.52 2.31
C GLY A 77 14.67 -42.54 3.34
N ASP A 78 14.80 -41.70 4.37
CA ASP A 78 13.79 -41.46 5.39
C ASP A 78 13.00 -40.18 5.05
N GLY A 79 11.72 -40.34 4.71
CA GLY A 79 10.83 -39.22 4.38
C GLY A 79 10.65 -38.24 5.55
N ILE A 80 10.79 -38.69 6.79
CA ILE A 80 10.68 -37.83 7.98
C ILE A 80 11.89 -36.89 8.07
N GLU A 81 13.10 -37.36 7.76
CA GLU A 81 14.27 -36.48 7.68
C GLU A 81 14.17 -35.51 6.50
N LEU A 82 13.57 -35.95 5.39
CA LEU A 82 13.31 -35.06 4.26
C LEU A 82 12.37 -33.90 4.64
N VAL A 83 11.31 -34.15 5.42
CA VAL A 83 10.44 -33.08 5.96
C VAL A 83 11.26 -32.05 6.73
N ARG A 84 12.19 -32.48 7.59
CA ARG A 84 13.06 -31.55 8.33
C ARG A 84 13.94 -30.71 7.39
N ARG A 85 14.48 -31.32 6.34
CA ARG A 85 15.33 -30.63 5.36
C ARG A 85 14.55 -29.62 4.54
N LEU A 86 13.37 -30.01 4.04
CA LEU A 86 12.47 -29.12 3.29
C LEU A 86 12.08 -27.90 4.13
N ARG A 87 11.65 -28.11 5.39
CA ARG A 87 11.27 -27.02 6.29
C ARG A 87 12.43 -26.14 6.76
N ARG A 88 13.65 -26.67 6.80
CA ARG A 88 14.85 -25.84 7.04
C ARG A 88 15.14 -24.91 5.86
N GLN A 89 14.89 -25.37 4.64
CA GLN A 89 15.10 -24.58 3.42
C GLN A 89 13.96 -23.58 3.17
N ASP A 90 12.73 -23.98 3.46
CA ASP A 90 11.54 -23.14 3.42
C ASP A 90 10.69 -23.36 4.68
N PRO A 91 10.79 -22.47 5.69
CA PRO A 91 10.02 -22.57 6.93
C PRO A 91 8.51 -22.46 6.76
N ASP A 92 8.04 -21.82 5.68
CA ASP A 92 6.63 -21.56 5.38
C ASP A 92 5.98 -22.72 4.61
N LEU A 93 6.78 -23.66 4.07
CA LEU A 93 6.30 -24.86 3.39
C LEU A 93 5.47 -25.76 4.33
N VAL A 94 4.29 -26.15 3.85
CA VAL A 94 3.40 -27.07 4.57
C VAL A 94 3.66 -28.51 4.12
N CYS A 95 4.29 -29.31 4.96
CA CYS A 95 4.51 -30.72 4.68
C CYS A 95 3.39 -31.61 5.25
N VAL A 96 2.87 -32.53 4.46
CA VAL A 96 1.98 -33.61 4.89
C VAL A 96 2.66 -34.93 4.57
N THR A 97 2.76 -35.84 5.54
CA THR A 97 3.40 -37.14 5.32
C THR A 97 2.40 -38.20 4.88
N VAL A 98 2.74 -39.02 3.91
CA VAL A 98 1.94 -40.16 3.46
C VAL A 98 2.60 -41.44 3.95
N THR A 99 1.87 -42.34 4.61
CA THR A 99 2.44 -43.56 5.23
C THR A 99 1.62 -44.80 4.94
N ALA A 100 2.27 -45.92 4.62
CA ALA A 100 1.62 -47.23 4.42
C ALA A 100 1.33 -48.01 5.72
N TYR A 101 1.92 -47.61 6.85
CA TYR A 101 1.68 -48.25 8.14
C TYR A 101 1.45 -47.18 9.20
N ALA A 102 0.19 -47.03 9.61
CA ALA A 102 -0.22 -46.14 10.67
C ALA A 102 0.14 -46.73 12.05
N SER A 103 1.43 -46.83 12.38
CA SER A 103 1.80 -46.83 13.80
C SER A 103 1.69 -45.40 14.30
N ILE A 104 1.04 -45.21 15.45
CA ILE A 104 0.96 -43.91 16.15
C ILE A 104 2.36 -43.29 16.26
N ASP A 105 3.39 -44.11 16.50
CA ASP A 105 4.78 -43.68 16.59
C ASP A 105 5.31 -43.00 15.31
N THR A 106 4.90 -43.47 14.13
CA THR A 106 5.34 -42.89 12.85
C THR A 106 4.69 -41.52 12.63
N ALA A 107 3.38 -41.41 12.91
CA ALA A 107 2.67 -40.13 12.84
C ALA A 107 3.23 -39.11 13.83
N VAL A 108 3.49 -39.54 15.07
CA VAL A 108 4.11 -38.67 16.10
C VAL A 108 5.49 -38.18 15.66
N LYS A 109 6.33 -39.07 15.11
CA LYS A 109 7.66 -38.68 14.58
C LYS A 109 7.57 -37.69 13.42
N ALA A 110 6.59 -37.86 12.51
CA ALA A 110 6.35 -36.93 11.42
C ALA A 110 5.97 -35.53 11.92
N LEU A 111 5.03 -35.44 12.87
CA LEU A 111 4.63 -34.16 13.47
C LEU A 111 5.79 -33.50 14.23
N GLN A 112 6.58 -34.28 14.98
CA GLN A 112 7.79 -33.78 15.67
C GLN A 112 8.88 -33.30 14.70
N ALA A 113 8.96 -33.90 13.51
CA ALA A 113 9.84 -33.44 12.43
C ALA A 113 9.31 -32.18 11.72
N GLY A 114 8.10 -31.74 12.06
CA GLY A 114 7.52 -30.52 11.56
C GLY A 114 6.49 -30.73 10.44
N ALA A 115 6.04 -31.95 10.17
CA ALA A 115 4.87 -32.16 9.33
C ALA A 115 3.64 -31.49 9.97
N TYR A 116 2.75 -30.99 9.13
CA TYR A 116 1.48 -30.42 9.56
C TYR A 116 0.43 -31.49 9.84
N ASP A 117 0.36 -32.49 8.97
CA ASP A 117 -0.63 -33.56 9.03
C ASP A 117 -0.06 -34.84 8.39
N TYR A 118 -0.80 -35.95 8.46
CA TYR A 118 -0.44 -37.20 7.82
C TYR A 118 -1.64 -37.89 7.15
N LEU A 119 -1.35 -38.71 6.13
CA LEU A 119 -2.31 -39.53 5.39
C LEU A 119 -1.87 -40.99 5.40
N CYS A 120 -2.82 -41.90 5.60
CA CYS A 120 -2.56 -43.35 5.69
C CYS A 120 -2.97 -44.05 4.39
N LYS A 121 -2.05 -44.75 3.71
CA LYS A 121 -2.35 -45.59 2.55
C LYS A 121 -3.01 -46.91 3.02
N PRO A 122 -4.06 -47.41 2.34
CA PRO A 122 -4.82 -46.73 1.29
C PRO A 122 -5.75 -45.66 1.89
N PHE A 123 -5.84 -44.51 1.23
CA PHE A 123 -6.75 -43.41 1.57
C PHE A 123 -7.72 -43.13 0.41
N HIS A 124 -8.87 -42.54 0.72
CA HIS A 124 -9.80 -42.12 -0.31
C HIS A 124 -9.41 -40.74 -0.86
N SER A 125 -9.83 -40.44 -2.08
CA SER A 125 -9.60 -39.13 -2.71
C SER A 125 -10.15 -37.98 -1.86
N GLU A 126 -11.27 -38.18 -1.19
CA GLU A 126 -11.89 -37.20 -0.29
C GLU A 126 -10.97 -36.84 0.90
N ASP A 127 -10.28 -37.83 1.49
CA ASP A 127 -9.38 -37.63 2.62
C ASP A 127 -8.17 -36.77 2.22
N LEU A 128 -7.62 -37.04 1.04
CA LEU A 128 -6.51 -36.26 0.45
C LEU A 128 -6.93 -34.82 0.19
N LEU A 129 -8.04 -34.62 -0.54
CA LEU A 129 -8.51 -33.29 -0.92
C LEU A 129 -8.92 -32.47 0.31
N ALA A 130 -9.56 -33.09 1.30
CA ALA A 130 -9.86 -32.43 2.57
C ALA A 130 -8.59 -32.00 3.30
N THR A 131 -7.55 -32.83 3.28
CA THR A 131 -6.25 -32.51 3.90
C THR A 131 -5.54 -31.37 3.17
N LEU A 132 -5.53 -31.37 1.85
CA LEU A 132 -5.02 -30.26 1.05
C LEU A 132 -5.83 -28.97 1.30
N GLY A 133 -7.15 -29.06 1.37
CA GLY A 133 -8.04 -27.95 1.72
C GLY A 133 -7.62 -27.29 3.04
N ARG A 134 -7.45 -28.08 4.11
CA ARG A 134 -6.97 -27.59 5.41
C ARG A 134 -5.59 -26.94 5.31
N CYS A 135 -4.68 -27.52 4.52
CA CYS A 135 -3.34 -26.95 4.32
C CYS A 135 -3.41 -25.55 3.71
N PHE A 136 -4.16 -25.39 2.62
CA PHE A 136 -4.26 -24.11 1.90
C PHE A 136 -5.07 -23.06 2.67
N GLU A 137 -6.11 -23.47 3.40
CA GLU A 137 -6.84 -22.58 4.31
C GLU A 137 -5.91 -22.02 5.39
N ARG A 138 -5.08 -22.88 6.00
CA ARG A 138 -4.07 -22.46 6.96
C ARG A 138 -3.08 -21.47 6.36
N ILE A 139 -2.55 -21.75 5.16
CA ILE A 139 -1.61 -20.86 4.46
C ILE A 139 -2.25 -19.48 4.23
N ALA A 140 -3.50 -19.46 3.77
CA ALA A 140 -4.24 -18.21 3.57
C ALA A 140 -4.41 -17.43 4.88
N LEU A 141 -4.75 -18.12 5.98
CA LEU A 141 -4.92 -17.51 7.30
C LEU A 141 -3.61 -16.91 7.83
N TYR A 142 -2.49 -17.62 7.72
CA TYR A 142 -1.19 -17.09 8.12
C TYR A 142 -0.77 -15.87 7.29
N ALA A 143 -0.99 -15.91 5.98
CA ALA A 143 -0.72 -14.78 5.10
C ALA A 143 -1.59 -13.56 5.46
N GLN A 144 -2.87 -13.77 5.80
CA GLN A 144 -3.77 -12.71 6.25
C GLN A 144 -3.31 -12.09 7.58
N ASN A 145 -2.96 -12.93 8.56
CA ASN A 145 -2.48 -12.47 9.86
C ASN A 145 -1.17 -11.67 9.75
N ARG A 146 -0.21 -12.13 8.94
CA ARG A 146 1.05 -11.44 8.73
C ARG A 146 0.84 -10.05 8.12
N ARG A 147 -0.03 -9.94 7.11
CA ARG A 147 -0.42 -8.66 6.50
C ARG A 147 -1.21 -7.75 7.45
N ALA A 148 -2.00 -8.31 8.36
CA ALA A 148 -2.69 -7.54 9.38
C ALA A 148 -1.70 -6.98 10.40
N ALA A 149 -0.73 -7.78 10.84
CA ALA A 149 0.33 -7.36 11.75
C ALA A 149 1.21 -6.26 11.16
N GLU A 150 1.66 -6.42 9.90
CA GLU A 150 2.43 -5.39 9.18
C GLU A 150 1.66 -4.06 9.07
N ARG A 151 0.35 -4.13 8.78
CA ARG A 151 -0.52 -2.94 8.76
C ARG A 151 -0.64 -2.29 10.13
N LEU A 152 -0.83 -3.08 11.19
CA LEU A 152 -0.91 -2.55 12.55
C LEU A 152 0.39 -1.87 12.98
N GLU A 153 1.55 -2.47 12.68
CA GLU A 153 2.85 -1.87 12.98
C GLU A 153 3.04 -0.55 12.23
N GLN A 154 2.64 -0.49 10.95
CA GLN A 154 2.71 0.72 10.17
C GLN A 154 1.78 1.82 10.69
N ILE A 155 0.55 1.46 11.10
CA ILE A 155 -0.40 2.39 11.74
C ILE A 155 0.18 2.91 13.06
N GLN A 156 0.69 2.03 13.93
CA GLN A 156 1.28 2.42 15.22
C GLN A 156 2.51 3.31 15.04
N ARG A 157 3.34 3.02 14.04
CA ARG A 157 4.50 3.86 13.71
C ARG A 157 4.06 5.25 13.24
N MET A 158 3.01 5.32 12.43
CA MET A 158 2.45 6.59 11.97
C MET A 158 1.79 7.37 13.11
N GLU A 159 1.08 6.69 14.00
CA GLU A 159 0.44 7.28 15.19
C GLU A 159 1.49 7.83 16.17
N ALA A 160 2.58 7.10 16.41
CA ALA A 160 3.67 7.54 17.27
C ALA A 160 4.39 8.76 16.68
N ILE A 161 4.66 8.77 15.37
CA ILE A 161 5.24 9.95 14.71
C ILE A 161 4.24 11.11 14.78
N GLY A 162 2.94 10.87 14.61
CA GLY A 162 1.92 11.91 14.64
C GLY A 162 1.70 12.54 16.02
N GLN A 163 1.67 11.74 17.09
CA GLN A 163 1.59 12.25 18.46
C GLN A 163 2.81 13.09 18.85
N LEU A 164 4.02 12.61 18.52
CA LEU A 164 5.26 13.34 18.77
C LEU A 164 5.30 14.65 17.98
N THR A 165 4.88 14.62 16.71
CA THR A 165 4.87 15.80 15.85
C THR A 165 3.82 16.82 16.30
N SER A 166 2.65 16.38 16.78
CA SER A 166 1.60 17.27 17.27
C SER A 166 1.98 18.00 18.57
N GLY A 167 2.68 17.33 19.49
CA GLY A 167 3.18 17.95 20.71
C GLY A 167 4.28 18.97 20.44
N VAL A 168 5.28 18.58 19.64
CA VAL A 168 6.42 19.45 19.30
C VAL A 168 5.99 20.67 18.49
N ALA A 169 5.08 20.48 17.51
CA ALA A 169 4.61 21.57 16.68
C ALA A 169 3.73 22.58 17.45
N HIS A 170 2.94 22.12 18.43
CA HIS A 170 2.22 23.02 19.33
C HIS A 170 3.19 23.94 20.10
N ASP A 171 4.25 23.38 20.67
CA ASP A 171 5.22 24.15 21.44
C ASP A 171 6.04 25.11 20.58
N PHE A 172 6.39 24.71 19.36
CA PHE A 172 7.01 25.60 18.38
C PHE A 172 6.08 26.76 17.98
N ASN A 173 4.80 26.49 17.71
CA ASN A 173 3.83 27.53 17.37
C ASN A 173 3.69 28.56 18.48
N ASN A 174 3.75 28.14 19.74
CA ASN A 174 3.69 29.06 20.88
C ASN A 174 4.88 30.01 20.90
N VAL A 175 6.09 29.52 20.65
CA VAL A 175 7.29 30.35 20.58
C VAL A 175 7.23 31.28 19.37
N LEU A 176 6.90 30.76 18.19
CA LEU A 176 6.81 31.53 16.96
C LEU A 176 5.75 32.64 17.03
N ALA A 177 4.61 32.39 17.66
CA ALA A 177 3.57 33.40 17.86
C ALA A 177 4.05 34.59 18.70
N VAL A 178 4.77 34.31 19.80
CA VAL A 178 5.37 35.36 20.65
C VAL A 178 6.46 36.12 19.89
N LEU A 179 7.32 35.41 19.18
CA LEU A 179 8.45 35.97 18.43
C LEU A 179 7.93 36.88 17.30
N TYR A 180 6.98 36.38 16.50
CA TYR A 180 6.33 37.13 15.43
C TYR A 180 5.58 38.36 15.95
N GLY A 181 4.86 38.23 17.08
CA GLY A 181 4.17 39.36 17.72
C GLY A 181 5.13 40.47 18.15
N ASN A 182 6.24 40.11 18.79
CA ASN A 182 7.27 41.08 19.20
C ASN A 182 7.96 41.75 18.00
N LEU A 183 8.26 40.98 16.95
CA LEU A 183 8.88 41.52 15.73
C LEU A 183 7.95 42.50 15.01
N ARG A 184 6.64 42.25 14.96
CA ARG A 184 5.67 43.22 14.41
C ARG A 184 5.60 44.52 15.20
N LEU A 185 5.63 44.46 16.52
CA LEU A 185 5.70 45.66 17.35
C LEU A 185 7.01 46.43 17.16
N LEU A 186 8.10 45.72 16.83
CA LEU A 186 9.40 46.33 16.56
C LEU A 186 9.44 46.96 15.16
N GLU A 187 8.83 46.32 14.17
CA GLU A 187 8.68 46.81 12.78
C GLU A 187 8.11 48.23 12.76
N GLU A 188 7.06 48.50 13.55
CA GLU A 188 6.44 49.83 13.67
C GLU A 188 7.38 50.91 14.25
N LYS A 189 8.40 50.51 15.03
CA LYS A 189 9.33 51.42 15.71
C LYS A 189 10.62 51.69 14.95
N VAL A 190 11.03 50.78 14.07
CA VAL A 190 12.29 50.89 13.32
C VAL A 190 12.10 51.43 11.90
N VAL A 191 10.90 51.86 11.53
CA VAL A 191 10.56 52.40 10.18
C VAL A 191 11.51 53.52 9.73
N ALA A 192 12.03 54.32 10.66
CA ALA A 192 12.93 55.43 10.36
C ALA A 192 14.40 55.00 10.12
N GLU A 193 14.76 53.75 10.38
CA GLU A 193 16.11 53.21 10.27
C GLU A 193 16.18 52.05 9.26
N PRO A 194 16.54 52.31 7.99
CA PRO A 194 16.43 51.34 6.90
C PRO A 194 17.12 50.00 7.17
N ALA A 195 18.33 50.02 7.75
CA ALA A 195 19.10 48.82 8.05
C ALA A 195 18.46 47.96 9.17
N LEU A 196 17.80 48.58 10.15
CA LEU A 196 17.09 47.85 11.20
C LEU A 196 15.74 47.34 10.69
N ALA A 197 15.05 48.10 9.85
CA ALA A 197 13.81 47.69 9.22
C ALA A 197 14.01 46.44 8.35
N GLU A 198 15.11 46.37 7.58
CA GLU A 198 15.46 45.20 6.76
C GLU A 198 15.70 43.95 7.63
N LEU A 199 16.47 44.06 8.71
CA LEU A 199 16.71 42.95 9.65
C LEU A 199 15.42 42.45 10.32
N VAL A 200 14.48 43.35 10.64
CA VAL A 200 13.19 42.97 11.23
C VAL A 200 12.29 42.28 10.20
N ALA A 201 12.31 42.73 8.95
CA ALA A 201 11.59 42.08 7.85
C ALA A 201 12.10 40.65 7.62
N ASP A 202 13.42 40.45 7.56
CA ASP A 202 14.03 39.12 7.42
C ASP A 202 13.63 38.19 8.58
N ALA A 203 13.60 38.71 9.81
CA ALA A 203 13.20 37.95 10.98
C ALA A 203 11.70 37.59 10.97
N LEU A 204 10.83 38.47 10.48
CA LEU A 204 9.40 38.22 10.30
C LEU A 204 9.16 37.13 9.25
N ASP A 205 9.86 37.18 8.13
CA ASP A 205 9.79 36.16 7.08
C ASP A 205 10.27 34.80 7.59
N ALA A 206 11.36 34.77 8.35
CA ALA A 206 11.86 33.55 8.98
C ALA A 206 10.85 32.96 10.00
N ALA A 207 10.22 33.80 10.84
CA ALA A 207 9.21 33.35 11.78
C ALA A 207 7.95 32.81 11.08
N ARG A 208 7.53 33.47 9.99
CA ARG A 208 6.40 33.03 9.16
C ARG A 208 6.68 31.70 8.48
N ALA A 209 7.87 31.52 7.91
CA ALA A 209 8.31 30.26 7.34
C ALA A 209 8.34 29.13 8.39
N GLY A 210 8.73 29.43 9.62
CA GLY A 210 8.67 28.52 10.76
C GLY A 210 7.23 28.03 11.05
N THR A 211 6.26 28.94 11.02
CA THR A 211 4.84 28.61 11.24
C THR A 211 4.27 27.76 10.10
N GLU A 212 4.62 28.06 8.84
CA GLU A 212 4.20 27.23 7.71
C GLU A 212 4.80 25.80 7.78
N MET A 213 6.03 25.67 8.30
CA MET A 213 6.70 24.39 8.50
C MET A 213 5.98 23.55 9.58
N THR A 214 5.63 24.16 10.71
CA THR A 214 4.93 23.50 11.82
C THR A 214 3.50 23.12 11.48
N GLU A 215 2.78 23.93 10.70
CA GLU A 215 1.45 23.58 10.19
C GLU A 215 1.49 22.36 9.26
N ARG A 216 2.51 22.25 8.40
CA ARG A 216 2.72 21.07 7.54
C ARG A 216 3.08 19.83 8.36
N LEU A 217 3.85 20.00 9.44
CA LEU A 217 4.14 18.93 10.40
C LEU A 217 2.88 18.49 11.17
N LEU A 218 2.03 19.41 11.61
CA LEU A 218 0.74 19.10 12.23
C LEU A 218 -0.21 18.39 11.28
N ALA A 219 -0.21 18.76 9.99
CA ALA A 219 -0.95 18.05 8.95
C ALA A 219 -0.45 16.61 8.75
N PHE A 220 0.87 16.38 8.88
CA PHE A 220 1.47 15.03 8.86
C PHE A 220 1.03 14.19 10.08
N GLY A 221 1.00 14.81 11.27
CA GLY A 221 0.74 14.09 12.52
C GLY A 221 -0.74 13.92 12.87
N ARG A 222 -1.64 14.63 12.20
CA ARG A 222 -3.09 14.40 12.33
C ARG A 222 -3.49 13.13 11.58
N VAL A 223 -3.29 11.98 12.25
CA VAL A 223 -4.18 10.83 12.09
C VAL A 223 -5.55 11.28 12.63
N GLN A 224 -6.29 12.07 11.85
CA GLN A 224 -7.70 12.30 12.15
C GLN A 224 -8.42 10.98 11.94
N ALA A 225 -9.19 10.58 12.96
CA ALA A 225 -10.15 9.50 12.89
C ALA A 225 -10.94 9.59 11.57
N ASP A 226 -11.13 8.42 10.98
CA ASP A 226 -11.69 8.15 9.66
C ASP A 226 -12.88 9.06 9.29
N ASN A 227 -12.57 10.18 8.60
CA ASN A 227 -13.53 11.04 7.92
C ASN A 227 -13.56 10.69 6.42
N SER A 228 -13.39 9.42 6.07
CA SER A 228 -13.58 8.97 4.70
C SER A 228 -15.03 9.12 4.30
N ALA A 229 -15.25 9.62 3.08
CA ALA A 229 -16.58 9.77 2.52
C ALA A 229 -16.56 9.46 1.02
N VAL A 230 -17.66 8.90 0.54
CA VAL A 230 -17.90 8.73 -0.90
C VAL A 230 -17.93 10.12 -1.55
N THR A 231 -16.96 10.35 -2.42
CA THR A 231 -16.61 11.66 -2.95
C THR A 231 -16.67 11.66 -4.48
N ASP A 232 -17.48 12.54 -5.06
CA ASP A 232 -17.50 12.81 -6.50
C ASP A 232 -16.45 13.89 -6.84
N LEU A 233 -15.30 13.46 -7.35
CA LEU A 233 -14.19 14.36 -7.66
C LEU A 233 -14.54 15.41 -8.73
N ARG A 234 -15.54 15.16 -9.59
CA ARG A 234 -15.98 16.12 -10.62
C ARG A 234 -16.52 17.40 -9.99
N GLN A 235 -17.12 17.30 -8.81
CA GLN A 235 -17.69 18.45 -8.09
C GLN A 235 -16.63 19.21 -7.27
N HIS A 236 -15.55 18.54 -6.87
CA HIS A 236 -14.57 19.07 -5.92
C HIS A 236 -13.31 19.63 -6.56
N LEU A 237 -12.87 19.07 -7.69
CA LEU A 237 -11.69 19.55 -8.39
C LEU A 237 -11.84 20.98 -8.93
N PRO A 238 -12.97 21.41 -9.55
CA PRO A 238 -13.04 22.75 -10.13
C PRO A 238 -12.89 23.91 -9.12
N PRO A 239 -13.49 23.88 -7.92
CA PRO A 239 -13.20 24.86 -6.87
C PRO A 239 -11.72 24.88 -6.46
N LEU A 240 -11.10 23.71 -6.28
CA LEU A 240 -9.69 23.59 -5.91
C LEU A 240 -8.77 24.16 -6.99
N MET A 241 -9.05 23.89 -8.27
CA MET A 241 -8.27 24.42 -9.39
C MET A 241 -8.33 25.95 -9.47
N ARG A 242 -9.49 26.56 -9.16
CA ARG A 242 -9.61 28.02 -9.10
C ARG A 242 -8.72 28.61 -8.00
N MET A 243 -8.68 27.97 -6.83
CA MET A 243 -7.78 28.37 -5.74
C MET A 243 -6.32 28.24 -6.17
N LEU A 244 -5.90 27.09 -6.73
CA LEU A 244 -4.53 26.85 -7.16
C LEU A 244 -4.06 27.85 -8.22
N ARG A 245 -4.90 28.19 -9.21
CA ARG A 245 -4.59 29.24 -10.20
C ARG A 245 -4.22 30.57 -9.53
N ARG A 246 -4.95 30.95 -8.47
CA ARG A 246 -4.69 32.19 -7.73
C ARG A 246 -3.42 32.11 -6.88
N THR A 247 -3.12 30.94 -6.31
CA THR A 247 -1.98 30.73 -5.40
C THR A 247 -0.66 30.56 -6.16
N LEU A 248 -0.67 29.88 -7.30
CA LEU A 248 0.53 29.63 -8.11
C LEU A 248 0.94 30.85 -8.96
N GLY A 249 -0.04 31.73 -9.28
CA GLY A 249 0.18 32.95 -10.04
C GLY A 249 0.27 32.74 -11.55
N ASP A 250 0.42 33.85 -12.27
CA ASP A 250 0.42 33.90 -13.74
C ASP A 250 1.51 33.08 -14.45
N PRO A 251 2.72 32.83 -13.89
CA PRO A 251 3.75 32.04 -14.58
C PRO A 251 3.35 30.58 -14.83
N ILE A 252 2.34 30.05 -14.11
CA ILE A 252 1.96 28.64 -14.20
C ILE A 252 0.54 28.51 -14.76
N ALA A 253 0.45 27.96 -15.97
CA ALA A 253 -0.82 27.64 -16.60
C ALA A 253 -1.40 26.34 -16.00
N VAL A 254 -2.46 26.45 -15.21
CA VAL A 254 -3.14 25.29 -14.60
C VAL A 254 -4.33 24.82 -15.44
N SER A 255 -4.29 23.57 -15.89
CA SER A 255 -5.37 22.92 -16.66
C SER A 255 -5.96 21.72 -15.92
N LEU A 256 -7.22 21.41 -16.18
CA LEU A 256 -7.95 20.29 -15.59
C LEU A 256 -8.73 19.56 -16.69
N SER A 257 -8.54 18.25 -16.77
CA SER A 257 -9.31 17.32 -17.59
C SER A 257 -9.91 16.25 -16.68
N VAL A 258 -11.22 16.00 -16.81
CA VAL A 258 -11.93 14.99 -16.00
C VAL A 258 -12.88 14.21 -16.89
N ASP A 259 -12.88 12.88 -16.77
CA ASP A 259 -13.86 12.02 -17.46
C ASP A 259 -15.29 12.36 -17.03
N ALA A 260 -16.21 12.34 -18.01
CA ALA A 260 -17.61 12.69 -17.77
C ALA A 260 -18.32 11.67 -16.85
N ASP A 261 -17.95 10.40 -16.96
CA ASP A 261 -18.51 9.26 -16.22
C ASP A 261 -17.61 8.78 -15.07
N LEU A 262 -16.81 9.70 -14.51
CA LEU A 262 -15.88 9.38 -13.41
C LEU A 262 -16.58 8.69 -12.23
N ALA A 263 -16.04 7.55 -11.81
CA ALA A 263 -16.55 6.84 -10.63
C ALA A 263 -16.26 7.65 -9.34
N PRO A 264 -17.17 7.62 -8.33
CA PRO A 264 -16.88 8.20 -7.03
C PRO A 264 -15.79 7.38 -6.32
N VAL A 265 -15.07 8.01 -5.40
CA VAL A 265 -14.00 7.39 -4.60
C VAL A 265 -14.31 7.54 -3.12
N ASP A 266 -13.94 6.56 -2.30
CA ASP A 266 -14.06 6.65 -0.84
C ASP A 266 -12.73 7.13 -0.25
N ILE A 267 -12.66 8.41 0.11
CA ILE A 267 -11.43 9.06 0.56
C ILE A 267 -11.70 10.10 1.66
N ASN A 268 -10.67 10.41 2.45
CA ASN A 268 -10.64 11.61 3.26
C ASN A 268 -10.40 12.85 2.36
N ARG A 269 -11.45 13.64 2.19
CA ARG A 269 -11.45 14.83 1.31
C ARG A 269 -10.35 15.85 1.66
N THR A 270 -10.17 16.15 2.94
CA THR A 270 -9.17 17.15 3.38
C THR A 270 -7.75 16.68 3.05
N GLN A 271 -7.46 15.40 3.25
CA GLN A 271 -6.16 14.83 2.90
C GLN A 271 -5.92 14.79 1.38
N PHE A 272 -6.97 14.54 0.61
CA PHE A 272 -6.91 14.61 -0.86
C PHE A 272 -6.59 16.03 -1.35
N GLU A 273 -7.31 17.05 -0.87
CA GLU A 273 -7.08 18.44 -1.23
C GLU A 273 -5.65 18.88 -0.84
N THR A 274 -5.21 18.53 0.38
CA THR A 274 -3.86 18.79 0.86
C THR A 274 -2.80 18.11 -0.02
N SER A 275 -3.06 16.89 -0.46
CA SER A 275 -2.17 16.16 -1.37
C SER A 275 -1.99 16.86 -2.70
N LEU A 276 -3.08 17.33 -3.31
CA LEU A 276 -3.03 18.07 -4.57
C LEU A 276 -2.30 19.43 -4.43
N ILE A 277 -2.47 20.11 -3.30
CA ILE A 277 -1.72 21.35 -3.00
C ILE A 277 -0.23 21.06 -2.89
N ASN A 278 0.18 20.00 -2.19
CA ASN A 278 1.58 19.62 -2.06
C ASN A 278 2.22 19.30 -3.43
N LEU A 279 1.49 18.58 -4.29
CA LEU A 279 1.94 18.31 -5.67
C LEU A 279 2.05 19.60 -6.49
N ALA A 280 1.08 20.52 -6.37
CA ALA A 280 1.09 21.79 -7.08
C ALA A 280 2.25 22.71 -6.65
N ILE A 281 2.57 22.77 -5.35
CA ILE A 281 3.73 23.53 -4.84
C ILE A 281 5.04 22.91 -5.36
N ASN A 282 5.16 21.58 -5.32
CA ASN A 282 6.33 20.90 -5.84
C ASN A 282 6.52 21.14 -7.36
N ALA A 283 5.43 21.11 -8.12
CA ALA A 283 5.42 21.44 -9.54
C ALA A 283 5.88 22.87 -9.82
N ARG A 284 5.38 23.86 -9.05
CA ARG A 284 5.80 25.26 -9.16
C ARG A 284 7.29 25.43 -8.92
N ASP A 285 7.79 24.83 -7.84
CA ASP A 285 9.20 24.96 -7.49
C ASP A 285 10.10 24.28 -8.54
N ALA A 286 9.58 23.31 -9.30
CA ALA A 286 10.26 22.71 -10.44
C ALA A 286 10.18 23.54 -11.75
N MET A 287 9.35 24.60 -11.79
CA MET A 287 9.09 25.48 -12.92
C MET A 287 9.35 26.96 -12.56
N PRO A 288 10.59 27.35 -12.22
CA PRO A 288 10.90 28.72 -11.79
C PRO A 288 10.62 29.78 -12.88
N ASP A 289 10.77 29.41 -14.15
CA ASP A 289 10.54 30.29 -15.30
C ASP A 289 9.08 30.21 -15.83
N GLY A 290 8.20 29.53 -15.09
CA GLY A 290 6.84 29.23 -15.51
C GLY A 290 6.71 27.93 -16.30
N GLY A 291 5.47 27.55 -16.60
CA GLY A 291 5.17 26.29 -17.29
C GLY A 291 3.72 25.85 -17.14
N ASN A 292 3.47 24.58 -17.43
CA ASN A 292 2.12 24.02 -17.42
C ASN A 292 1.96 22.99 -16.32
N LEU A 293 0.93 23.14 -15.51
CA LEU A 293 0.50 22.17 -14.51
C LEU A 293 -0.85 21.58 -14.92
N THR A 294 -0.85 20.32 -15.32
CA THR A 294 -2.04 19.61 -15.83
C THR A 294 -2.54 18.61 -14.80
N PHE A 295 -3.82 18.72 -14.45
CA PHE A 295 -4.54 17.73 -13.66
C PHE A 295 -5.42 16.91 -14.60
N ASP A 296 -5.22 15.61 -14.60
CA ASP A 296 -5.89 14.70 -15.52
C ASP A 296 -6.49 13.54 -14.73
N VAL A 297 -7.82 13.44 -14.76
CA VAL A 297 -8.58 12.57 -13.85
C VAL A 297 -9.51 11.68 -14.65
N ARG A 298 -9.25 10.37 -14.63
CA ARG A 298 -9.93 9.42 -15.50
C ARG A 298 -10.17 8.07 -14.87
N ASN A 299 -11.19 7.37 -15.35
CA ASN A 299 -11.40 5.97 -15.03
C ASN A 299 -10.33 5.13 -15.74
N LEU A 300 -9.73 4.18 -15.01
CA LEU A 300 -8.73 3.26 -15.54
C LEU A 300 -9.11 1.83 -15.15
N ALA A 301 -9.17 0.94 -16.14
CA ALA A 301 -9.24 -0.49 -15.91
C ALA A 301 -7.84 -1.06 -16.15
N VAL A 302 -7.22 -1.57 -15.10
CA VAL A 302 -5.88 -2.17 -15.15
C VAL A 302 -6.04 -3.67 -15.35
N SER A 303 -5.47 -4.18 -16.43
CA SER A 303 -5.40 -5.60 -16.74
C SER A 303 -3.99 -6.16 -16.46
N ALA A 304 -3.87 -7.47 -16.24
CA ALA A 304 -2.60 -8.14 -15.98
C ALA A 304 -1.56 -8.05 -17.13
N SER A 305 -1.96 -7.57 -18.31
CA SER A 305 -1.13 -7.47 -19.52
C SER A 305 -0.75 -6.04 -19.92
N GLU A 306 -1.19 -5.02 -19.17
CA GLU A 306 -0.93 -3.62 -19.53
C GLU A 306 0.48 -3.16 -19.15
N VAL A 307 1.27 -2.81 -20.17
CA VAL A 307 2.65 -2.33 -20.06
C VAL A 307 2.76 -0.95 -19.39
N LEU A 308 1.67 -0.18 -19.34
CA LEU A 308 1.64 1.20 -18.87
C LEU A 308 1.20 1.36 -17.40
N ALA A 309 0.81 0.27 -16.73
CA ALA A 309 0.49 0.29 -15.30
C ALA A 309 1.76 0.11 -14.46
N PRO A 310 1.84 0.69 -13.24
CA PRO A 310 2.96 0.44 -12.34
C PRO A 310 3.08 -1.08 -12.07
N PRO A 311 4.30 -1.64 -12.04
CA PRO A 311 4.49 -3.10 -11.97
C PRO A 311 3.91 -3.76 -10.70
N ASP A 312 3.67 -2.98 -9.64
CA ASP A 312 3.07 -3.45 -8.38
C ASP A 312 1.57 -3.12 -8.26
N LEU A 313 0.94 -2.53 -9.29
CA LEU A 313 -0.48 -2.21 -9.26
C LEU A 313 -1.29 -3.47 -9.59
N MET A 314 -2.13 -3.90 -8.66
CA MET A 314 -2.99 -5.06 -8.87
C MET A 314 -3.99 -4.80 -10.01
N PRO A 315 -4.32 -5.80 -10.84
CA PRO A 315 -5.39 -5.67 -11.82
C PRO A 315 -6.73 -5.29 -11.16
N GLY A 316 -7.46 -4.36 -11.75
CA GLY A 316 -8.69 -3.83 -11.16
C GLY A 316 -9.16 -2.51 -11.78
N ARG A 317 -10.25 -1.97 -11.26
CA ARG A 317 -10.76 -0.64 -11.65
C ARG A 317 -10.21 0.40 -10.68
N TYR A 318 -9.77 1.52 -11.23
CA TYR A 318 -9.22 2.65 -10.50
C TYR A 318 -9.74 3.96 -11.07
N VAL A 319 -9.77 4.98 -10.23
CA VAL A 319 -9.79 6.39 -10.63
C VAL A 319 -8.35 6.87 -10.56
N ARG A 320 -7.78 7.22 -11.72
CA ARG A 320 -6.42 7.76 -11.81
C ARG A 320 -6.49 9.28 -11.75
N VAL A 321 -5.78 9.87 -10.79
CA VAL A 321 -5.54 11.31 -10.69
C VAL A 321 -4.07 11.57 -11.02
N ALA A 322 -3.79 12.12 -12.19
CA ALA A 322 -2.44 12.44 -12.64
C ALA A 322 -2.19 13.95 -12.55
N VAL A 323 -1.10 14.32 -11.89
CA VAL A 323 -0.62 15.71 -11.80
C VAL A 323 0.70 15.81 -12.55
N THR A 324 0.70 16.55 -13.64
CA THR A 324 1.83 16.66 -14.58
C THR A 324 2.35 18.08 -14.64
N ASP A 325 3.63 18.27 -14.36
CA ASP A 325 4.35 19.53 -14.57
C ASP A 325 5.33 19.43 -15.74
N THR A 326 5.69 20.58 -16.29
CA THR A 326 6.71 20.72 -17.35
C THR A 326 8.04 21.24 -16.79
N GLY A 327 8.34 20.95 -15.52
CA GLY A 327 9.53 21.44 -14.85
C GLY A 327 10.81 20.69 -15.19
N HIS A 328 11.84 20.90 -14.37
CA HIS A 328 13.16 20.31 -14.59
C HIS A 328 13.21 18.77 -14.41
N GLY A 329 12.17 18.16 -13.83
CA GLY A 329 12.09 16.72 -13.58
C GLY A 329 13.12 16.19 -12.57
N MET A 330 13.18 14.86 -12.39
CA MET A 330 14.05 14.19 -11.43
C MET A 330 15.01 13.22 -12.10
N ALA A 331 16.27 13.22 -11.65
CA ALA A 331 17.20 12.16 -12.00
C ALA A 331 16.73 10.81 -11.38
N PRO A 332 17.04 9.66 -12.00
CA PRO A 332 16.59 8.35 -11.50
C PRO A 332 16.98 8.06 -10.04
N ALA A 333 18.12 8.57 -9.57
CA ALA A 333 18.56 8.43 -8.18
C ALA A 333 17.71 9.24 -7.20
N VAL A 334 17.26 10.44 -7.59
CA VAL A 334 16.37 11.29 -6.79
C VAL A 334 14.97 10.68 -6.78
N ARG A 335 14.46 10.26 -7.92
CA ARG A 335 13.12 9.66 -8.07
C ARG A 335 12.92 8.45 -7.13
N ARG A 336 13.92 7.57 -7.01
CA ARG A 336 13.86 6.40 -6.11
C ARG A 336 13.71 6.77 -4.63
N ARG A 337 14.19 7.94 -4.24
CA ARG A 337 14.21 8.42 -2.85
C ARG A 337 13.15 9.49 -2.59
N ALA A 338 12.42 9.95 -3.62
CA ALA A 338 11.51 11.08 -3.53
C ALA A 338 10.36 10.87 -2.54
N LEU A 339 10.02 9.61 -2.23
CA LEU A 339 9.02 9.22 -1.25
C LEU A 339 9.58 9.01 0.17
N GLU A 340 10.91 9.05 0.34
CA GLU A 340 11.53 8.95 1.66
C GLU A 340 11.18 10.19 2.50
N PRO A 341 10.66 10.02 3.74
CA PRO A 341 10.43 11.15 4.63
C PRO A 341 11.71 11.97 4.84
N PHE A 342 11.57 13.29 4.84
CA PHE A 342 12.66 14.28 5.01
C PHE A 342 13.69 14.36 3.88
N PHE A 343 13.53 13.58 2.80
CA PHE A 343 14.39 13.71 1.64
C PHE A 343 13.99 14.93 0.79
N THR A 344 14.96 15.81 0.51
CA THR A 344 14.76 17.01 -0.32
C THR A 344 16.01 17.31 -1.13
N THR A 345 15.83 17.81 -2.35
CA THR A 345 16.91 18.35 -3.19
C THR A 345 17.05 19.87 -3.07
N LYS A 346 16.14 20.52 -2.32
CA LYS A 346 16.13 21.98 -2.13
C LYS A 346 17.17 22.38 -1.08
N ALA A 347 17.60 23.63 -1.14
CA ALA A 347 18.50 24.20 -0.14
C ALA A 347 17.92 24.07 1.29
N PRO A 348 18.78 24.02 2.32
CA PRO A 348 18.34 24.01 3.71
C PRO A 348 17.32 25.12 3.99
N GLY A 349 16.21 24.78 4.65
CA GLY A 349 15.11 25.72 4.95
C GLY A 349 14.06 25.89 3.85
N HIS A 350 14.28 25.42 2.61
CA HIS A 350 13.37 25.64 1.47
C HIS A 350 12.52 24.41 1.11
N GLY A 351 12.73 23.27 1.78
CA GLY A 351 11.92 22.07 1.58
C GLY A 351 12.02 21.12 2.76
N SER A 352 10.88 20.74 3.33
CA SER A 352 10.82 19.81 4.47
C SER A 352 11.07 18.35 4.08
N GLY A 353 10.97 18.02 2.80
CA GLY A 353 11.02 16.63 2.31
C GLY A 353 9.83 15.76 2.74
N LEU A 354 8.76 16.36 3.27
CA LEU A 354 7.57 15.63 3.73
C LEU A 354 6.43 15.60 2.71
N GLY A 355 6.41 16.55 1.76
CA GLY A 355 5.29 16.75 0.84
C GLY A 355 4.87 15.48 0.10
N LEU A 356 5.80 14.83 -0.59
CA LEU A 356 5.50 13.66 -1.41
C LEU A 356 5.28 12.38 -0.58
N ALA A 357 5.95 12.26 0.57
CA ALA A 357 5.72 11.19 1.53
C ALA A 357 4.30 11.24 2.15
N MET A 358 3.76 12.44 2.37
CA MET A 358 2.35 12.62 2.80
C MET A 358 1.37 12.15 1.72
N VAL A 359 1.64 12.48 0.46
CA VAL A 359 0.79 12.05 -0.66
C VAL A 359 0.80 10.52 -0.77
N ASP A 360 1.97 9.87 -0.70
CA ASP A 360 2.06 8.40 -0.72
C ASP A 360 1.32 7.76 0.46
N SER A 361 1.43 8.34 1.66
CA SER A 361 0.73 7.85 2.85
C SER A 361 -0.78 7.94 2.70
N PHE A 362 -1.31 9.09 2.24
CA PHE A 362 -2.72 9.27 1.94
C PHE A 362 -3.23 8.23 0.94
N VAL A 363 -2.54 8.08 -0.19
CA VAL A 363 -2.98 7.15 -1.25
C VAL A 363 -3.01 5.71 -0.75
N ARG A 364 -2.01 5.29 0.04
CA ARG A 364 -1.99 3.95 0.64
C ARG A 364 -3.12 3.74 1.65
N LEU A 365 -3.40 4.72 2.50
CA LEU A 365 -4.50 4.66 3.47
C LEU A 365 -5.86 4.57 2.79
N SER A 366 -6.01 5.19 1.61
CA SER A 366 -7.19 5.05 0.75
C SER A 366 -7.22 3.75 -0.07
N GLY A 367 -6.35 2.77 0.21
CA GLY A 367 -6.30 1.50 -0.51
C GLY A 367 -5.79 1.60 -1.96
N GLY A 368 -5.13 2.72 -2.29
CA GLY A 368 -4.61 3.02 -3.61
C GLY A 368 -3.09 2.81 -3.75
N ARG A 369 -2.56 3.26 -4.89
CA ARG A 369 -1.11 3.26 -5.20
C ARG A 369 -0.68 4.59 -5.78
N LEU A 370 0.52 5.05 -5.43
CA LEU A 370 1.16 6.20 -6.04
C LEU A 370 2.27 5.74 -6.98
N ASP A 371 2.39 6.40 -8.14
CA ASP A 371 3.50 6.24 -9.08
C ASP A 371 4.07 7.60 -9.51
N ILE A 372 5.36 7.61 -9.87
CA ILE A 372 6.08 8.82 -10.30
C ILE A 372 6.81 8.49 -11.59
N ASP A 373 6.37 9.12 -12.69
CA ASP A 373 7.13 9.19 -13.92
C ASP A 373 7.84 10.55 -14.00
N SER A 374 9.14 10.53 -14.22
CA SER A 374 9.96 11.74 -14.25
C SER A 374 11.31 11.44 -14.87
N ALA A 375 11.76 12.38 -15.70
CA ALA A 375 13.08 12.39 -16.31
C ALA A 375 13.64 13.82 -16.33
N PRO A 376 14.97 14.00 -16.24
CA PRO A 376 15.59 15.32 -16.31
C PRO A 376 15.17 16.08 -17.58
N GLY A 377 14.69 17.30 -17.42
CA GLY A 377 14.25 18.20 -18.50
C GLY A 377 12.92 17.84 -19.16
N SER A 378 12.21 16.81 -18.69
CA SER A 378 10.92 16.37 -19.25
C SER A 378 9.73 16.61 -18.32
N GLY A 379 9.95 17.23 -17.16
CA GLY A 379 8.93 17.40 -16.13
C GLY A 379 8.70 16.16 -15.26
N THR A 380 7.62 16.19 -14.49
CA THR A 380 7.21 15.11 -13.60
C THR A 380 5.72 14.86 -13.72
N THR A 381 5.34 13.58 -13.76
CA THR A 381 3.95 13.12 -13.62
C THR A 381 3.83 12.28 -12.35
N VAL A 382 3.04 12.75 -11.39
CA VAL A 382 2.66 11.95 -10.22
C VAL A 382 1.25 11.41 -10.43
N SER A 383 1.09 10.09 -10.39
CA SER A 383 -0.19 9.40 -10.60
C SER A 383 -0.68 8.77 -9.30
N LEU A 384 -1.89 9.14 -8.87
CA LEU A 384 -2.59 8.53 -7.75
C LEU A 384 -3.65 7.58 -8.31
N TYR A 385 -3.56 6.29 -7.99
CA TYR A 385 -4.52 5.26 -8.38
C TYR A 385 -5.41 4.95 -7.18
N LEU A 386 -6.64 5.44 -7.20
CA LEU A 386 -7.60 5.28 -6.11
C LEU A 386 -8.66 4.24 -6.49
N PRO A 387 -9.03 3.30 -5.61
CA PRO A 387 -10.14 2.40 -5.90
C PRO A 387 -11.46 3.20 -5.96
N PRO A 388 -12.38 2.87 -6.88
CA PRO A 388 -13.72 3.44 -6.85
C PRO A 388 -14.43 3.00 -5.57
N ALA A 389 -15.32 3.86 -5.05
CA ALA A 389 -16.17 3.53 -3.92
C ALA A 389 -17.00 2.27 -4.24
N ALA A 390 -17.20 1.40 -3.25
CA ALA A 390 -18.05 0.23 -3.41
C ALA A 390 -19.47 0.70 -3.76
N THR A 391 -19.98 0.31 -4.93
CA THR A 391 -21.36 0.60 -5.32
C THR A 391 -22.32 -0.20 -4.44
N GLY A 392 -22.87 0.46 -3.42
CA GLY A 392 -23.91 -0.06 -2.55
C GLY A 392 -24.68 1.07 -1.86
N VAL A 393 -25.96 1.22 -2.22
CA VAL A 393 -26.95 2.19 -1.71
C VAL A 393 -26.81 3.60 -2.28
N THR A 394 -27.35 3.79 -3.50
CA THR A 394 -28.04 5.03 -3.87
C THR A 394 -28.93 5.47 -2.71
N GLU A 395 -28.66 6.66 -2.15
CA GLU A 395 -29.59 7.36 -1.28
C GLU A 395 -30.97 7.34 -1.96
N ALA A 396 -31.93 6.68 -1.32
CA ALA A 396 -33.33 6.84 -1.66
C ALA A 396 -33.64 8.32 -1.50
N SER A 397 -33.79 9.00 -2.63
CA SER A 397 -34.42 10.31 -2.74
C SER A 397 -35.74 10.26 -1.99
N GLY A 398 -35.73 10.78 -0.75
CA GLY A 398 -36.92 11.01 0.06
C GLY A 398 -37.79 12.03 -0.67
N GLY A 399 -38.71 11.50 -1.46
CA GLY A 399 -39.71 12.28 -2.16
C GLY A 399 -40.54 13.08 -1.17
N ALA A 400 -40.65 14.37 -1.46
CA ALA A 400 -41.73 15.20 -0.98
C ALA A 400 -43.08 14.57 -1.37
N ASN A 401 -43.97 14.37 -0.40
CA ASN A 401 -45.38 14.70 -0.58
C ASN A 401 -46.12 14.75 0.76
N MET A 402 -46.76 15.92 0.95
CA MET A 402 -47.94 16.30 1.75
C MET A 402 -48.23 15.62 3.10
#